data_AF-A0A2J8QJ14-F1
#
_entry.id   AF-A0A2J8QJ14-F1
#
_cell.length_a   1.000
_cell.length_b   1.000
_cell.length_c   1.000
_cell.angle_alpha   90.00
_cell.angle_beta   90.00
_cell.angle_gamma   90.00
#
_symmetry.space_group_name_H-M   'P 1'
#
loop_
_entity.id
_entity.type
_entity.pdbx_description
1 polymer ?
#
loop_
_entity_poly.entity_id
_entity_poly.type
_entity_poly.pdbx_seq_one_letter_code
_entity_poly.pdbx_strand_id
1 'polypeptide(L)'
;YFAVAVVKKSASDLTWDNLKGKKSCHTAVGRTAGWNIPMGLLYNKINHCRFDEFFSEGCAPGSKKDSSLCKLCMGSGPNLCEPNNKEGYYGYTGAFRCLVEKGDVAFVKHQTVPQNTGEKP
;
A
#
# COMPACT_ATOMS: atom_id res chain seq x y z
N TYR A 1 1.08 -16.74 -7.73
CA TYR A 1 0.15 -15.60 -7.71
C TYR A 1 0.86 -14.38 -8.29
N PHE A 2 0.13 -13.40 -8.83
CA PHE A 2 0.71 -12.15 -9.34
C PHE A 2 0.59 -11.01 -8.32
N ALA A 3 1.64 -10.19 -8.23
CA ALA A 3 1.59 -8.89 -7.55
C ALA A 3 1.04 -7.85 -8.51
N VAL A 4 0.15 -6.98 -8.02
CA VAL A 4 -0.53 -5.95 -8.81
C VAL A 4 -0.59 -4.64 -8.03
N ALA A 5 -0.60 -3.52 -8.76
CA ALA A 5 -0.94 -2.21 -8.23
C ALA A 5 -2.39 -1.91 -8.59
N VAL A 6 -3.25 -1.77 -7.58
CA VAL A 6 -4.69 -1.52 -7.75
C VAL A 6 -4.96 -0.05 -7.49
N VAL A 7 -5.77 0.57 -8.35
CA VAL A 7 -6.20 1.96 -8.25
C VAL A 7 -7.72 2.05 -8.42
N LYS A 8 -8.32 3.15 -7.98
CA LYS A 8 -9.74 3.43 -8.22
C LYS A 8 -9.93 3.90 -9.67
N LYS A 9 -10.96 3.38 -10.35
CA LYS A 9 -11.30 3.82 -11.73
C LYS A 9 -11.61 5.32 -11.82
N SER A 10 -12.07 5.94 -10.73
CA SER A 10 -12.29 7.38 -10.66
C SER A 10 -11.01 8.22 -10.68
N ALA A 11 -9.84 7.62 -10.43
CA ALA A 11 -8.54 8.27 -10.57
C ALA A 11 -8.00 8.08 -12.00
N SER A 12 -8.67 8.71 -12.98
CA SER A 12 -8.42 8.50 -14.42
C SER A 12 -6.98 8.78 -14.86
N ASP A 13 -6.31 9.72 -14.20
CA ASP A 13 -5.00 10.21 -14.62
C ASP A 13 -3.86 9.48 -13.90
N LEU A 14 -4.17 8.58 -12.96
CA LEU A 14 -3.17 7.87 -12.17
C LEU A 14 -2.58 6.71 -12.97
N THR A 15 -1.26 6.72 -13.14
CA THR A 15 -0.50 5.72 -13.88
C THR A 15 0.73 5.29 -13.06
N TRP A 16 1.42 4.25 -13.52
CA TRP A 16 2.66 3.80 -12.89
C TRP A 16 3.76 4.88 -12.88
N ASP A 17 3.76 5.78 -13.85
CA ASP A 17 4.83 6.77 -14.02
C ASP A 17 4.62 8.04 -13.17
N ASN A 18 3.39 8.30 -12.72
CA ASN A 18 3.06 9.47 -11.90
C ASN A 18 2.65 9.14 -10.45
N LEU A 19 3.17 8.02 -9.92
CA LEU A 19 2.97 7.61 -8.52
C LEU A 19 3.67 8.52 -7.50
N LYS A 20 4.64 9.35 -7.92
CA LYS A 20 5.35 10.28 -7.03
C LYS A 20 4.35 11.25 -6.39
N GLY A 21 4.43 11.40 -5.07
CA GLY A 21 3.55 12.27 -4.28
C GLY A 21 2.13 11.72 -4.05
N LYS A 22 1.83 10.50 -4.49
CA LYS A 22 0.53 9.85 -4.24
C LYS A 22 0.50 9.14 -2.90
N LYS A 23 -0.70 8.75 -2.47
CA LYS A 23 -0.95 8.03 -1.22
C LYS A 23 -0.92 6.52 -1.44
N SER A 24 -0.06 5.80 -0.73
CA SER A 24 0.16 4.37 -0.96
C SER A 24 -0.34 3.47 0.17
N CYS A 25 -0.81 2.28 -0.19
CA CYS A 25 -1.28 1.25 0.75
C CYS A 25 -0.54 -0.07 0.50
N HIS A 26 0.06 -0.62 1.54
CA HIS A 26 0.94 -1.79 1.46
C HIS A 26 0.51 -2.87 2.46
N THR A 27 0.68 -4.13 2.08
CA THR A 27 0.31 -5.25 2.97
C THR A 27 1.15 -5.29 4.26
N ALA A 28 2.46 -5.04 4.14
CA ALA A 28 3.43 -4.71 5.20
C ALA A 28 4.81 -4.56 4.55
N VAL A 29 5.74 -3.90 5.25
CA VAL A 29 7.16 -3.84 4.88
C VAL A 29 7.72 -5.26 4.77
N GLY A 30 8.53 -5.51 3.74
CA GLY A 30 9.19 -6.80 3.50
C GLY A 30 8.35 -7.90 2.84
N ARG A 31 7.04 -7.70 2.65
CA ARG A 31 6.17 -8.68 1.96
C ARG A 31 6.32 -8.62 0.44
N THR A 32 6.25 -9.76 -0.23
CA THR A 32 6.50 -9.89 -1.67
C THR A 32 5.68 -8.91 -2.53
N ALA A 33 4.36 -8.99 -2.50
CA ALA A 33 3.51 -8.17 -3.37
C ALA A 33 3.31 -6.74 -2.84
N GLY A 34 3.29 -6.55 -1.52
CA GLY A 34 3.05 -5.25 -0.91
C GLY A 34 4.28 -4.36 -0.79
N TRP A 35 5.49 -4.93 -0.88
CA TRP A 35 6.72 -4.19 -0.65
C TRP A 35 7.83 -4.57 -1.63
N ASN A 36 8.33 -5.80 -1.61
CA ASN A 36 9.58 -6.14 -2.31
C ASN A 36 9.51 -5.91 -3.82
N ILE A 37 8.41 -6.34 -4.47
CA ILE A 37 8.19 -6.12 -5.90
C ILE A 37 8.02 -4.63 -6.23
N PRO A 38 7.02 -3.91 -5.67
CA PRO A 38 6.81 -2.51 -6.05
C PRO A 38 7.98 -1.61 -5.66
N MET A 39 8.56 -1.79 -4.47
CA MET A 39 9.70 -0.95 -4.03
C MET A 39 10.96 -1.28 -4.81
N GLY A 40 11.18 -2.54 -5.21
CA GLY A 40 12.30 -2.91 -6.10
C GLY A 40 12.18 -2.25 -7.48
N LEU A 41 10.98 -2.23 -8.06
CA LEU A 41 10.74 -1.52 -9.33
C LEU A 41 10.89 -0.01 -9.20
N LEU A 42 10.41 0.58 -8.09
CA LEU A 42 10.59 2.01 -7.82
C LEU A 42 12.06 2.36 -7.57
N TYR A 43 12.81 1.52 -6.84
CA TYR A 43 14.24 1.71 -6.59
C TYR A 43 15.01 1.84 -7.92
N ASN A 44 14.69 1.01 -8.91
CA ASN A 44 15.31 1.09 -10.24
C ASN A 44 15.03 2.42 -10.97
N LYS A 45 13.97 3.14 -10.60
CA LYS A 45 13.63 4.46 -11.17
C LYS A 45 14.22 5.62 -10.38
N ILE A 46 14.23 5.55 -9.05
CA ILE A 46 14.59 6.68 -8.16
C ILE A 46 16.02 6.58 -7.60
N ASN A 47 16.61 5.39 -7.66
CA ASN A 47 17.98 5.05 -7.22
C ASN A 47 18.30 5.43 -5.77
N HIS A 48 17.33 5.32 -4.86
CA HIS A 48 17.51 5.51 -3.42
C HIS A 48 16.42 4.78 -2.60
N CYS A 49 16.67 4.52 -1.32
CA CYS A 49 15.76 3.79 -0.43
C CYS A 49 14.71 4.66 0.29
N ARG A 50 14.70 5.97 0.05
CA ARG A 50 13.79 6.95 0.67
C ARG A 50 12.38 6.90 0.04
N PHE A 51 11.72 5.75 0.14
CA PHE A 51 10.37 5.54 -0.42
C PHE A 51 9.29 6.36 0.30
N ASP A 52 9.56 6.70 1.57
CA ASP A 52 8.77 7.61 2.40
C ASP A 52 8.83 9.08 1.94
N GLU A 53 9.80 9.44 1.09
CA GLU A 53 9.83 10.73 0.39
C GLU A 53 9.27 10.65 -1.04
N PHE A 54 9.14 9.43 -1.59
CA PHE A 54 8.58 9.22 -2.94
C PHE A 54 7.05 9.36 -2.92
N PHE A 55 6.39 8.68 -1.98
CA PHE A 55 4.97 8.87 -1.70
C PHE A 55 4.78 10.05 -0.74
N SER A 56 3.64 10.74 -0.82
CA SER A 56 3.37 11.87 0.09
C SER A 56 3.07 11.39 1.51
N GLU A 57 2.30 10.32 1.62
CA GLU A 57 1.98 9.59 2.84
C GLU A 57 1.44 8.21 2.49
N GLY A 58 1.38 7.31 3.45
CA GLY A 58 0.92 5.96 3.19
C GLY A 58 0.54 5.19 4.44
N CYS A 59 0.13 3.94 4.21
CA CYS A 59 0.14 2.90 5.22
C CYS A 59 0.97 1.70 4.75
N ALA A 60 2.13 1.52 5.38
CA ALA A 60 3.01 0.36 5.24
C ALA A 60 3.34 -0.19 6.62
N PRO A 61 2.51 -1.10 7.16
CA PRO A 61 2.72 -1.66 8.48
C PRO A 61 4.12 -2.28 8.64
N GLY A 62 4.78 -2.00 9.77
CA GLY A 62 6.19 -2.32 10.01
C GLY A 62 7.18 -1.20 9.63
N SER A 63 6.71 -0.08 9.08
CA SER A 63 7.55 1.12 8.91
C SER A 63 7.83 1.79 10.26
N LYS A 64 8.81 2.71 10.29
CA LYS A 64 9.04 3.56 11.48
C LYS A 64 7.79 4.39 11.78
N LYS A 65 7.41 4.52 13.04
CA LYS A 65 6.16 5.18 13.48
C LYS A 65 6.05 6.63 13.05
N ASP A 66 7.18 7.32 12.92
CA ASP A 66 7.31 8.72 12.50
C ASP A 66 7.41 8.89 10.96
N SER A 67 7.48 7.80 10.19
CA SER A 67 7.52 7.84 8.73
C SER A 67 6.19 8.32 8.13
N SER A 68 6.27 9.01 6.99
CA SER A 68 5.08 9.34 6.17
C SER A 68 4.26 8.09 5.81
N LEU A 69 4.90 6.93 5.73
CA LEU A 69 4.29 5.64 5.42
C LEU A 69 3.47 5.03 6.57
N CYS A 70 3.40 5.67 7.74
CA CYS A 70 2.48 5.26 8.82
C CYS A 70 1.29 6.20 9.00
N LYS A 71 1.26 7.36 8.33
CA LYS A 71 0.25 8.41 8.55
C LYS A 71 -1.18 7.98 8.20
N LEU A 72 -1.36 7.09 7.22
CA LEU A 72 -2.69 6.64 6.81
C LEU A 72 -3.18 5.42 7.57
N CYS A 73 -2.31 4.72 8.29
CA CYS A 73 -2.67 3.51 9.03
C CYS A 73 -3.79 3.76 10.05
N MET A 74 -4.53 2.72 10.41
CA MET A 74 -5.78 2.85 11.19
C MET A 74 -5.70 2.23 12.59
N GLY A 75 -4.60 1.58 12.95
CA GLY A 75 -4.37 1.08 14.29
C GLY A 75 -4.33 2.21 15.33
N SER A 76 -4.87 1.95 16.51
CA SER A 76 -4.91 2.93 17.60
C SER A 76 -3.78 2.74 18.60
N GLY A 77 -3.25 3.85 19.11
CA GLY A 77 -2.21 3.86 20.14
C GLY A 77 -0.99 3.02 19.74
N PRO A 78 -0.58 2.01 20.54
CA PRO A 78 0.59 1.20 20.22
C PRO A 78 0.42 0.37 18.94
N ASN A 79 -0.82 0.10 18.52
CA ASN A 79 -1.11 -0.73 17.35
C ASN A 79 -1.00 0.01 16.01
N LEU A 80 -0.84 1.34 16.03
CA LEU A 80 -0.72 2.15 14.82
C LEU A 80 0.44 1.64 13.96
N CYS A 81 0.19 1.24 12.72
CA CYS A 81 1.22 0.79 11.77
C CYS A 81 1.99 -0.48 12.21
N GLU A 82 1.46 -1.24 13.17
CA GLU A 82 2.05 -2.53 13.56
C GLU A 82 1.85 -3.59 12.47
N PRO A 83 2.85 -4.43 12.14
CA PRO A 83 2.73 -5.46 11.10
C PRO A 83 1.96 -6.70 11.57
N ASN A 84 0.77 -6.51 12.14
CA ASN A 84 -0.12 -7.57 12.60
C ASN A 84 -1.60 -7.15 12.51
N ASN A 85 -2.51 -8.08 12.78
CA ASN A 85 -3.96 -7.87 12.59
C ASN A 85 -4.60 -6.85 13.56
N LYS A 86 -3.86 -6.27 14.51
CA LYS A 86 -4.35 -5.13 15.31
C LYS A 86 -4.31 -3.81 14.52
N GLU A 87 -3.57 -3.78 13.42
CA GLU A 87 -3.61 -2.72 12.41
C GLU A 87 -4.60 -3.14 11.32
N GLY A 88 -5.73 -2.43 11.19
CA GLY A 88 -6.79 -2.81 10.27
C GLY A 88 -6.44 -2.68 8.79
N TYR A 89 -5.35 -1.98 8.45
CA TYR A 89 -4.81 -1.93 7.08
C TYR A 89 -3.67 -2.93 6.82
N TYR A 90 -3.36 -3.80 7.78
CA TYR A 90 -2.40 -4.89 7.58
C TYR A 90 -2.94 -6.00 6.67
N GLY A 91 -2.05 -6.56 5.84
CA GLY A 91 -2.36 -7.67 4.95
C GLY A 91 -3.08 -7.28 3.66
N TYR A 92 -3.52 -8.28 2.90
CA TYR A 92 -4.11 -8.07 1.57
C TYR A 92 -5.44 -7.32 1.61
N THR A 93 -6.38 -7.79 2.43
CA THR A 93 -7.66 -7.12 2.64
C THR A 93 -7.47 -5.74 3.27
N GLY A 94 -6.55 -5.61 4.24
CA GLY A 94 -6.25 -4.32 4.88
C GLY A 94 -5.69 -3.28 3.91
N ALA A 95 -4.73 -3.66 3.06
CA ALA A 95 -4.17 -2.76 2.06
C ALA A 95 -5.21 -2.34 1.00
N PHE A 96 -6.10 -3.25 0.60
CA PHE A 96 -7.21 -2.91 -0.28
C PHE A 96 -8.23 -1.98 0.39
N ARG A 97 -8.56 -2.23 1.66
CA ARG A 97 -9.40 -1.33 2.47
C ARG A 97 -8.79 0.06 2.60
N CYS A 98 -7.48 0.17 2.82
CA CYS A 98 -6.74 1.42 2.83
C CYS A 98 -6.93 2.21 1.53
N LEU A 99 -6.88 1.56 0.36
CA LEU A 99 -7.15 2.21 -0.93
C LEU A 99 -8.59 2.74 -1.03
N VAL A 100 -9.56 1.94 -0.56
CA VAL A 100 -10.97 2.34 -0.57
C VAL A 100 -11.18 3.59 0.30
N GLU A 101 -10.62 3.61 1.51
CA GLU A 101 -10.90 4.64 2.51
C GLU A 101 -9.99 5.89 2.42
N LYS A 102 -8.71 5.74 2.05
CA LYS A 102 -7.72 6.85 2.18
C LYS A 102 -6.69 6.96 1.06
N GLY A 103 -6.28 5.85 0.46
CA GLY A 103 -5.16 5.79 -0.49
C GLY A 103 -5.53 6.06 -1.95
N ASP A 104 -4.49 6.20 -2.78
CA ASP A 104 -4.58 6.32 -4.23
C ASP A 104 -4.24 4.99 -4.93
N VAL A 105 -3.30 4.23 -4.36
CA VAL A 105 -2.83 2.93 -4.88
C VAL A 105 -2.65 1.89 -3.77
N ALA A 106 -3.06 0.65 -4.02
CA ALA A 106 -2.77 -0.50 -3.16
C ALA A 106 -1.88 -1.54 -3.86
N PHE A 107 -0.86 -2.00 -3.15
CA PHE A 107 0.04 -3.06 -3.62
C PHE A 107 -0.35 -4.40 -2.99
N VAL A 108 -0.98 -5.27 -3.78
CA VAL A 108 -1.64 -6.51 -3.32
C VAL A 108 -1.46 -7.65 -4.33
N LYS A 109 -2.06 -8.82 -4.05
CA LYS A 109 -2.11 -9.94 -5.00
C LYS A 109 -3.31 -9.77 -5.95
N HIS A 110 -3.21 -10.28 -7.17
CA HIS A 110 -4.27 -10.18 -8.20
C HIS A 110 -5.68 -10.61 -7.76
N GLN A 111 -5.79 -11.59 -6.86
CA GLN A 111 -7.09 -12.06 -6.35
C GLN A 111 -7.70 -11.16 -5.27
N THR A 112 -6.98 -10.15 -4.76
CA THR A 112 -7.45 -9.36 -3.63
C THR A 112 -8.74 -8.61 -3.93
N VAL A 113 -8.89 -8.01 -5.13
CA VAL A 113 -10.13 -7.31 -5.48
C VAL A 113 -11.30 -8.29 -5.57
N PRO A 114 -11.28 -9.36 -6.41
CA PRO A 114 -12.38 -10.32 -6.48
C PRO A 114 -12.73 -10.99 -5.14
N GLN A 115 -11.76 -11.20 -4.24
CA GLN A 115 -12.00 -11.79 -2.92
C GLN A 115 -12.69 -10.84 -1.93
N ASN A 116 -12.69 -9.53 -2.20
CA ASN A 116 -13.27 -8.50 -1.33
C ASN A 116 -14.39 -7.70 -2.03
N THR A 117 -14.76 -8.06 -3.25
CA THR A 117 -15.89 -7.51 -4.00
C THR A 117 -16.81 -8.66 -4.41
N GLY A 118 -18.10 -8.38 -4.62
CA GLY A 118 -19.11 -9.40 -4.95
C GLY A 118 -18.97 -10.07 -6.33
N GLU A 119 -17.77 -10.11 -6.90
CA GLU A 119 -17.48 -10.83 -8.14
C GLU A 119 -17.37 -12.32 -7.82
N LYS A 120 -18.37 -13.10 -8.25
CA LYS A 120 -18.27 -14.57 -8.20
C LYS A 120 -17.12 -15.01 -9.12
N PRO A 121 -16.36 -16.04 -8.73
CA PRO A 121 -15.26 -16.58 -9.54
C PRO A 121 -15.72 -17.07 -10.91
#